data_AF-A0A496Y6N0-F1
#
_entry.id   AF-A0A496Y6N0-F1
#
_cell.length_a   1.000
_cell.length_b   1.000
_cell.length_c   1.000
_cell.angle_alpha   90.00
_cell.angle_beta   90.00
_cell.angle_gamma   90.00
#
_symmetry.space_group_name_H-M   'P 1'
#
loop_
_entity.id
_entity.type
_entity.pdbx_description
1 polymer ?
#
loop_
_entity_poly.entity_id
_entity_poly.type
_entity_poly.pdbx_seq_one_letter_code
_entity_poly.pdbx_strand_id
1 'polypeptide(L)'
;MSGETQYKRRDFLRSLSGLSALVAGVSARCVFATEYEKNKYGERMIERYPPFDDARSKKVMFVAHCILNQNARINTCAYTPAAIPKIPQCLLQRNIGIIQMPCPELGCLGLGRGGPVEIYDQLSTPGGRRYLRSIAQDVVYQVRQYRKQGFRVLGVLGIDGSPSCGVDLTYYKGEKPGKGAFMEELTAAFTAAGLDVPVRGVMDAKPDEAEALIAELDHD
;
A
#
# COMPACT_ATOMS: atom_id res chain seq x y z
N MET A 1 0.16 36.37 -59.15
CA MET A 1 1.39 35.76 -58.62
C MET A 1 0.98 34.48 -57.91
N SER A 2 1.30 33.35 -58.57
CA SER A 2 1.52 31.97 -58.07
C SER A 2 0.84 31.63 -56.73
N GLY A 3 -0.13 30.71 -56.65
CA GLY A 3 -0.18 29.35 -57.20
C GLY A 3 -0.30 28.38 -56.00
N GLU A 4 -0.97 27.23 -55.99
CA GLU A 4 -1.68 26.45 -57.01
C GLU A 4 -2.76 25.58 -56.32
N THR A 5 -3.83 25.40 -57.08
CA THR A 5 -4.87 24.36 -57.12
C THR A 5 -4.41 22.93 -56.76
N GLN A 6 -5.09 22.22 -55.86
CA GLN A 6 -6.28 21.37 -56.08
C GLN A 6 -5.97 20.05 -56.82
N TYR A 7 -6.27 18.88 -56.23
CA TYR A 7 -7.00 17.84 -56.98
C TYR A 7 -7.65 16.77 -56.11
N LYS A 8 -8.87 16.40 -56.52
CA LYS A 8 -9.83 15.47 -55.92
C LYS A 8 -9.83 14.16 -56.73
N ARG A 9 -10.21 13.08 -56.03
CA ARG A 9 -11.03 11.94 -56.52
C ARG A 9 -10.43 10.92 -57.51
N ARG A 10 -10.47 9.68 -57.00
CA ARG A 10 -11.15 8.47 -57.55
C ARG A 10 -10.41 7.55 -58.52
N ASP A 11 -10.73 6.27 -58.25
CA ASP A 11 -10.80 5.10 -59.12
C ASP A 11 -9.48 4.44 -59.56
N PHE A 12 -9.18 3.29 -58.96
CA PHE A 12 -9.04 2.06 -59.74
C PHE A 12 -9.02 0.81 -58.84
N LEU A 13 -10.09 0.02 -58.89
CA LEU A 13 -10.10 -1.36 -58.41
C LEU A 13 -9.82 -2.29 -59.61
N ARG A 14 -9.01 -3.33 -59.35
CA ARG A 14 -8.84 -4.62 -60.05
C ARG A 14 -7.76 -4.75 -61.15
N SER A 15 -6.75 -5.56 -60.80
CA SER A 15 -6.08 -6.57 -61.66
C SER A 15 -5.22 -7.45 -60.72
N LEU A 16 -5.72 -8.59 -60.24
CA LEU A 16 -5.50 -9.96 -60.72
C LEU A 16 -4.05 -10.50 -60.59
N SER A 17 -4.02 -11.69 -59.95
CA SER A 17 -3.08 -12.82 -60.11
C SER A 17 -1.61 -12.68 -59.68
N GLY A 18 -1.32 -13.30 -58.54
CA GLY A 18 -0.32 -14.36 -58.47
C GLY A 18 1.13 -13.94 -58.28
N LEU A 19 1.55 -13.82 -57.02
CA LEU A 19 2.91 -14.18 -56.62
C LEU A 19 2.89 -14.64 -55.16
N SER A 20 3.15 -15.93 -54.95
CA SER A 20 3.53 -16.46 -53.66
C SER A 20 4.81 -15.78 -53.21
N ALA A 21 4.72 -15.00 -52.12
CA ALA A 21 5.88 -14.64 -51.34
C ALA A 21 5.47 -14.73 -49.86
N LEU A 22 6.05 -15.72 -49.18
CA LEU A 22 6.26 -15.65 -47.74
C LEU A 22 6.83 -14.27 -47.41
N VAL A 23 6.04 -13.43 -46.75
CA VAL A 23 6.58 -12.40 -45.90
C VAL A 23 6.04 -12.69 -44.51
N ALA A 24 6.96 -13.16 -43.68
CA ALA A 24 6.83 -13.21 -42.24
C ALA A 24 6.25 -11.88 -41.75
N GLY A 25 4.96 -11.91 -41.40
CA GLY A 25 4.27 -10.82 -40.74
C GLY A 25 3.99 -11.23 -39.32
N VAL A 26 5.01 -11.18 -38.46
CA VAL A 26 4.80 -11.03 -37.02
C VAL A 26 4.03 -9.72 -36.84
N SER A 27 2.71 -9.78 -36.90
CA SER A 27 1.90 -8.85 -36.14
C SER A 27 1.58 -9.58 -34.85
N ALA A 28 2.60 -9.69 -34.00
CA ALA A 28 2.40 -9.69 -32.57
C ALA A 28 1.69 -8.36 -32.26
N ARG A 29 0.38 -8.33 -32.52
CA ARG A 29 -0.56 -7.53 -31.79
C ARG A 29 -0.49 -8.07 -30.37
N CYS A 30 0.56 -7.67 -29.65
CA CYS A 30 0.56 -7.64 -28.21
C CYS A 30 -0.47 -6.59 -27.84
N VAL A 31 -1.74 -6.95 -28.01
CA VAL A 31 -2.85 -6.21 -27.47
C VAL A 31 -2.78 -6.56 -26.00
N PHE A 32 -2.04 -5.75 -25.25
CA PHE A 32 -2.17 -5.67 -23.82
C PHE A 32 -3.59 -5.17 -23.53
N ALA A 33 -4.58 -6.05 -23.71
CA ALA A 33 -5.94 -5.78 -23.32
C ALA A 33 -5.93 -5.69 -21.79
N THR A 34 -6.07 -4.48 -21.27
CA THR A 34 -6.36 -4.28 -19.86
C THR A 34 -7.76 -4.81 -19.61
N GLU A 35 -7.85 -5.98 -19.01
CA GLU A 35 -9.11 -6.48 -18.45
C GLU A 35 -9.48 -5.62 -17.23
N TYR A 36 -10.77 -5.40 -17.02
CA TYR A 36 -11.28 -4.59 -15.91
C TYR A 36 -12.30 -5.37 -15.09
N GLU A 37 -12.14 -5.37 -13.78
CA GLU A 37 -13.07 -5.98 -12.83
C GLU A 37 -13.81 -4.88 -12.03
N LYS A 38 -15.07 -5.09 -11.68
CA LYS A 38 -15.80 -4.18 -10.79
C LYS A 38 -15.42 -4.48 -9.34
N ASN A 39 -14.95 -3.47 -8.60
CA ASN A 39 -14.77 -3.61 -7.16
C ASN A 39 -16.13 -3.59 -6.42
N LYS A 40 -16.08 -3.72 -5.08
CA LYS A 40 -17.29 -3.68 -4.23
C LYS A 40 -18.09 -2.36 -4.29
N TYR A 41 -17.51 -1.31 -4.88
CA TYR A 41 -18.15 -0.01 -5.09
C TYR A 41 -18.59 0.20 -6.55
N GLY A 42 -18.44 -0.81 -7.41
CA GLY A 42 -18.80 -0.74 -8.82
C GLY A 42 -17.77 -0.03 -9.71
N GLU A 43 -16.62 0.37 -9.15
CA GLU A 43 -15.55 1.02 -9.89
C GLU A 43 -14.78 -0.03 -10.72
N ARG A 44 -14.38 0.35 -11.94
CA ARG A 44 -13.59 -0.52 -12.82
C ARG A 44 -12.12 -0.46 -12.42
N MET A 45 -11.59 -1.60 -12.02
CA MET A 45 -10.20 -1.80 -11.63
C MET A 45 -9.46 -2.57 -12.70
N ILE A 46 -8.22 -2.16 -13.02
CA ILE A 46 -7.37 -2.89 -13.96
C ILE A 46 -7.06 -4.27 -13.36
N GLU A 47 -7.52 -5.30 -14.04
CA GLU A 47 -7.38 -6.69 -13.64
C GLU A 47 -6.01 -7.23 -14.05
N ARG A 48 -5.59 -6.91 -15.27
CA ARG A 48 -4.33 -7.38 -15.87
C ARG A 48 -3.64 -6.23 -16.58
N TYR A 49 -2.44 -5.91 -16.12
CA TYR A 49 -1.53 -4.98 -16.79
C TYR A 49 -0.41 -5.80 -17.47
N PRO A 50 0.27 -5.27 -18.52
CA PRO A 50 1.60 -5.75 -18.89
C PRO A 50 2.45 -6.04 -17.64
N PRO A 51 3.26 -7.10 -17.61
CA PRO A 51 4.14 -7.32 -16.49
C PRO A 51 5.02 -6.09 -16.27
N PHE A 52 5.16 -5.66 -15.03
CA PHE A 52 6.10 -4.60 -14.67
C PHE A 52 7.53 -5.08 -14.94
N ASP A 53 8.23 -4.51 -15.92
CA ASP A 53 9.53 -4.98 -16.43
C ASP A 53 10.64 -3.91 -16.39
N ASP A 54 10.46 -2.88 -15.57
CA ASP A 54 11.43 -1.81 -15.33
C ASP A 54 12.20 -1.98 -13.99
N ALA A 55 12.89 -0.93 -13.55
CA ALA A 55 13.81 -0.94 -12.41
C ALA A 55 13.16 -1.16 -11.01
N ARG A 56 11.84 -1.32 -10.91
CA ARG A 56 11.18 -1.57 -9.61
C ARG A 56 11.65 -2.89 -8.99
N SER A 57 12.02 -2.86 -7.71
CA SER A 57 12.37 -4.05 -6.92
C SER A 57 11.19 -5.01 -6.69
N LYS A 58 9.95 -4.52 -6.87
CA LYS A 58 8.70 -5.21 -6.56
C LYS A 58 8.54 -5.63 -5.09
N LYS A 59 9.22 -4.95 -4.17
CA LYS A 59 9.09 -5.16 -2.72
C LYS A 59 8.43 -3.96 -2.05
N VAL A 60 7.46 -4.18 -1.17
CA VAL A 60 6.80 -3.12 -0.40
C VAL A 60 6.56 -3.50 1.06
N MET A 61 6.58 -2.50 1.93
CA MET A 61 6.32 -2.60 3.38
C MET A 61 5.30 -1.55 3.78
N PHE A 62 4.27 -1.95 4.52
CA PHE A 62 3.33 -1.02 5.13
C PHE A 62 3.86 -0.56 6.48
N VAL A 63 3.75 0.73 6.78
CA VAL A 63 4.26 1.31 8.03
C VAL A 63 3.20 2.16 8.70
N ALA A 64 3.11 2.08 10.03
CA ALA A 64 2.31 3.01 10.82
C ALA A 64 2.74 4.46 10.55
N HIS A 65 1.77 5.37 10.46
CA HIS A 65 2.00 6.77 10.07
C HIS A 65 3.15 7.45 10.81
N CYS A 66 3.22 7.27 12.13
CA CYS A 66 4.21 7.92 12.98
C CYS A 66 5.65 7.41 12.79
N ILE A 67 5.86 6.28 12.11
CA ILE A 67 7.20 5.86 11.67
C ILE A 67 7.80 6.91 10.73
N LEU A 68 6.99 7.50 9.85
CA LEU A 68 7.44 8.52 8.89
C LEU A 68 7.08 9.95 9.30
N ASN A 69 6.19 10.12 10.28
CA ASN A 69 5.74 11.44 10.72
C ASN A 69 5.32 11.47 12.20
N GLN A 70 6.30 11.62 13.09
CA GLN A 70 6.16 11.81 14.52
C GLN A 70 5.37 13.09 14.89
N ASN A 71 5.27 14.07 14.00
CA ASN A 71 4.41 15.25 14.24
C ASN A 71 2.93 14.89 14.41
N ALA A 72 2.50 13.69 13.97
CA ALA A 72 1.14 13.21 14.16
C ALA A 72 0.89 12.57 15.53
N ARG A 73 1.92 12.37 16.35
CA ARG A 73 1.77 11.78 17.70
C ARG A 73 1.12 12.76 18.65
N ILE A 74 0.53 12.20 19.70
CA ILE A 74 0.06 13.00 20.83
C ILE A 74 1.24 13.72 21.50
N ASN A 75 0.92 14.82 22.17
CA ASN A 75 1.90 15.62 22.89
C ASN A 75 2.74 14.74 23.84
N THR A 76 4.02 15.06 23.99
CA THR A 76 5.01 14.36 24.83
C THR A 76 5.43 12.96 24.39
N CYS A 77 4.84 12.40 23.32
CA CYS A 77 5.17 11.04 22.88
C CYS A 77 6.14 10.97 21.67
N ALA A 78 6.46 12.08 21.00
CA ALA A 78 7.40 12.06 19.89
C ALA A 78 8.84 11.80 20.37
N TYR A 79 9.51 10.80 19.80
CA TYR A 79 10.90 10.45 20.10
C TYR A 79 11.91 11.17 19.20
N THR A 80 11.49 11.54 18.00
CA THR A 80 12.34 12.19 16.99
C THR A 80 11.56 13.34 16.33
N PRO A 81 12.26 14.34 15.74
CA PRO A 81 11.61 15.55 15.24
C PRO A 81 10.78 15.38 13.96
N ALA A 82 10.92 14.27 13.23
CA ALA A 82 10.24 14.08 11.94
C ALA A 82 9.81 12.61 11.73
N ALA A 83 10.69 11.74 11.27
CA ALA A 83 10.47 10.29 11.16
C ALA A 83 11.33 9.56 12.19
N ILE A 84 11.09 8.27 12.43
CA ILE A 84 12.04 7.37 13.09
C ILE A 84 13.11 7.04 12.03
N PRO A 85 14.23 7.77 11.91
CA PRO A 85 14.96 7.87 10.63
C PRO A 85 15.55 6.55 10.15
N LYS A 86 15.92 5.70 11.11
CA LYS A 86 16.56 4.40 10.88
C LYS A 86 15.68 3.44 10.08
N ILE A 87 14.36 3.45 10.31
CA ILE A 87 13.41 2.57 9.61
C ILE A 87 13.29 2.89 8.10
N PRO A 88 12.90 4.10 7.66
CA PRO A 88 12.84 4.43 6.23
C PRO A 88 14.23 4.35 5.58
N GLN A 89 15.32 4.69 6.28
CA GLN A 89 16.67 4.52 5.75
C GLN A 89 16.97 3.04 5.43
N CYS A 90 16.70 2.12 6.37
CA CYS A 90 16.87 0.69 6.18
C CYS A 90 16.01 0.16 5.03
N LEU A 91 14.73 0.54 4.96
CA LEU A 91 13.82 0.14 3.88
C LEU A 91 14.36 0.60 2.50
N LEU A 92 14.78 1.86 2.38
CA LEU A 92 15.29 2.41 1.12
C LEU A 92 16.62 1.76 0.70
N GLN A 93 17.55 1.53 1.63
CA GLN A 93 18.82 0.84 1.35
C GLN A 93 18.60 -0.59 0.84
N ARG A 94 17.50 -1.24 1.23
CA ARG A 94 17.10 -2.57 0.78
C ARG A 94 16.22 -2.56 -0.46
N ASN A 95 16.01 -1.40 -1.08
CA ASN A 95 15.10 -1.18 -2.20
C ASN A 95 13.67 -1.64 -1.88
N ILE A 96 13.16 -1.38 -0.67
CA ILE A 96 11.80 -1.71 -0.26
C ILE A 96 10.95 -0.43 -0.36
N GLY A 97 9.89 -0.46 -1.15
CA GLY A 97 8.92 0.63 -1.23
C GLY A 97 8.15 0.79 0.09
N ILE A 98 7.90 2.04 0.49
CA ILE A 98 7.26 2.35 1.77
C ILE A 98 5.82 2.79 1.54
N ILE A 99 4.86 2.09 2.13
CA ILE A 99 3.45 2.44 2.08
C ILE A 99 3.04 2.96 3.46
N GLN A 100 2.84 4.26 3.56
CA GLN A 100 2.39 4.88 4.80
C GLN A 100 0.90 4.60 5.01
N MET A 101 0.55 3.90 6.09
CA MET A 101 -0.85 3.74 6.48
C MET A 101 -1.39 5.04 7.10
N PRO A 102 -2.67 5.37 6.92
CA PRO A 102 -3.30 6.47 7.63
C PRO A 102 -3.15 6.31 9.15
N CYS A 103 -2.91 7.41 9.87
CA CYS A 103 -2.90 7.37 11.33
C CYS A 103 -4.34 7.17 11.86
N PRO A 104 -4.64 6.08 12.58
CA PRO A 104 -5.99 5.81 13.07
C PRO A 104 -6.47 6.88 14.04
N GLU A 105 -5.58 7.34 14.92
CA GLU A 105 -5.89 8.31 15.96
C GLU A 105 -6.09 9.71 15.38
N LEU A 106 -5.22 10.15 14.46
CA LEU A 106 -5.35 11.45 13.79
C LEU A 106 -6.64 11.52 12.97
N GLY A 107 -6.96 10.46 12.22
CA GLY A 107 -8.15 10.45 11.38
C GLY A 107 -9.46 10.35 12.18
N CYS A 108 -9.43 9.76 13.37
CA CYS A 108 -10.61 9.67 14.22
C CYS A 108 -10.78 10.88 15.16
N LEU A 109 -9.69 11.44 15.69
CA LEU A 109 -9.70 12.36 16.82
C LEU A 109 -8.98 13.70 16.54
N GLY A 110 -8.29 13.82 15.41
CA GLY A 110 -7.51 14.99 15.09
C GLY A 110 -6.15 15.06 15.79
N LEU A 111 -5.43 16.15 15.54
CA LEU A 111 -4.04 16.32 15.99
C LEU A 111 -3.95 16.63 17.49
N GLY A 112 -4.82 17.49 17.99
CA GLY A 112 -4.86 17.93 19.40
C GLY A 112 -5.59 16.98 20.34
N ARG A 113 -5.68 15.69 20.00
CA ARG A 113 -6.35 14.67 20.82
C ARG A 113 -5.66 14.46 22.16
N GLY A 114 -6.43 14.00 23.14
CA GLY A 114 -5.96 13.81 24.52
C GLY A 114 -5.07 12.58 24.72
N GLY A 115 -5.04 12.11 25.97
CA GLY A 115 -4.16 11.02 26.40
C GLY A 115 -4.54 9.64 25.85
N PRO A 116 -3.66 8.64 26.01
CA PRO A 116 -3.83 7.32 25.41
C PRO A 116 -5.08 6.55 25.88
N VAL A 117 -5.58 6.81 27.09
CA VAL A 117 -6.84 6.23 27.59
C VAL A 117 -8.04 6.76 26.80
N GLU A 118 -8.13 8.09 26.65
CA GLU A 118 -9.18 8.74 25.87
C GLU A 118 -9.15 8.27 24.41
N ILE A 119 -7.94 8.18 23.82
CA ILE A 119 -7.77 7.68 22.45
C ILE A 119 -8.39 6.28 22.32
N TYR A 120 -8.02 5.34 23.18
CA TYR A 120 -8.53 3.98 23.09
C TYR A 120 -10.05 3.91 23.27
N ASP A 121 -10.60 4.67 24.22
CA ASP A 121 -12.05 4.73 24.46
C ASP A 121 -12.79 5.25 23.22
N GLN A 122 -12.31 6.33 22.60
CA GLN A 122 -12.93 6.90 21.40
C GLN A 122 -12.80 5.98 20.17
N LEU A 123 -11.64 5.36 19.98
CA LEU A 123 -11.43 4.36 18.94
C LEU A 123 -12.30 3.11 19.13
N SER A 124 -12.71 2.83 20.37
CA SER A 124 -13.57 1.70 20.71
C SER A 124 -15.07 1.97 20.57
N THR A 125 -15.47 3.22 20.33
CA THR A 125 -16.86 3.53 19.99
C THR A 125 -17.29 2.84 18.69
N PRO A 126 -18.60 2.61 18.46
CA PRO A 126 -19.06 2.07 17.19
C PRO A 126 -18.64 2.90 15.97
N GLY A 127 -18.57 4.23 16.11
CA GLY A 127 -18.06 5.14 15.08
C GLY A 127 -16.57 4.95 14.81
N GLY A 128 -15.76 4.96 15.88
CA GLY A 128 -14.31 4.72 15.79
C GLY A 128 -14.01 3.37 15.14
N ARG A 129 -14.60 2.28 15.63
CA ARG A 129 -14.42 0.94 15.06
C ARG A 129 -14.86 0.83 13.60
N ARG A 130 -15.94 1.52 13.19
CA ARG A 130 -16.32 1.60 11.76
C ARG A 130 -15.24 2.28 10.92
N TYR A 131 -14.68 3.39 11.40
CA TYR A 131 -13.58 4.08 10.71
C TYR A 131 -12.33 3.19 10.62
N LEU A 132 -11.94 2.53 11.72
CA LEU A 132 -10.80 1.61 11.75
C LEU A 132 -10.96 0.45 10.75
N ARG A 133 -12.16 -0.15 10.68
CA ARG A 133 -12.45 -1.17 9.67
C ARG A 133 -12.35 -0.62 8.25
N SER A 134 -12.76 0.61 8.00
CA SER A 134 -12.64 1.22 6.67
C SER A 134 -11.19 1.30 6.24
N ILE A 135 -10.32 1.91 7.05
CA ILE A 135 -8.90 2.04 6.72
C ILE A 135 -8.17 0.68 6.68
N ALA A 136 -8.59 -0.31 7.48
CA ALA A 136 -8.08 -1.67 7.40
C ALA A 136 -8.43 -2.33 6.04
N GLN A 137 -9.65 -2.12 5.55
CA GLN A 137 -10.07 -2.62 4.24
C GLN A 137 -9.29 -1.95 3.09
N ASP A 138 -8.91 -0.68 3.23
CA ASP A 138 -8.06 0.00 2.25
C ASP A 138 -6.64 -0.59 2.21
N VAL A 139 -6.10 -0.99 3.37
CA VAL A 139 -4.82 -1.72 3.45
C VAL A 139 -4.95 -3.11 2.79
N VAL A 140 -5.97 -3.89 3.15
CA VAL A 140 -6.25 -5.21 2.52
C VAL A 140 -6.34 -5.08 1.00
N TYR A 141 -7.04 -4.06 0.53
CA TYR A 141 -7.18 -3.78 -0.89
C TYR A 141 -5.82 -3.52 -1.55
N GLN A 142 -5.00 -2.63 -0.99
CA GLN A 142 -3.66 -2.36 -1.52
C GLN A 142 -2.76 -3.60 -1.52
N VAL A 143 -2.78 -4.39 -0.44
CA VAL A 143 -2.04 -5.67 -0.37
C VAL A 143 -2.44 -6.60 -1.51
N ARG A 144 -3.75 -6.75 -1.78
CA ARG A 144 -4.25 -7.55 -2.90
C ARG A 144 -3.77 -7.02 -4.24
N GLN A 145 -3.79 -5.70 -4.44
CA GLN A 145 -3.29 -5.11 -5.69
C GLN A 145 -1.81 -5.41 -5.90
N TYR A 146 -0.97 -5.20 -4.89
CA TYR A 146 0.46 -5.51 -5.00
C TYR A 146 0.70 -6.99 -5.30
N ARG A 147 0.08 -7.90 -4.53
CA ARG A 147 0.24 -9.35 -4.73
C ARG A 147 -0.24 -9.80 -6.10
N LYS A 148 -1.39 -9.31 -6.56
CA LYS A 148 -1.96 -9.62 -7.89
C LYS A 148 -1.00 -9.25 -9.03
N GLN A 149 -0.19 -8.22 -8.82
CA GLN A 149 0.79 -7.72 -9.80
C GLN A 149 2.21 -8.29 -9.60
N GLY A 150 2.37 -9.32 -8.76
CA GLY A 150 3.66 -9.99 -8.53
C GLY A 150 4.62 -9.21 -7.63
N PHE A 151 4.13 -8.28 -6.82
CA PHE A 151 4.93 -7.62 -5.79
C PHE A 151 4.92 -8.44 -4.50
N ARG A 152 6.08 -8.52 -3.85
CA ARG A 152 6.24 -9.03 -2.49
C ARG A 152 5.82 -7.94 -1.50
N VAL A 153 4.74 -8.22 -0.77
CA VAL A 153 4.34 -7.44 0.41
C VAL A 153 5.01 -8.08 1.62
N LEU A 154 6.06 -7.45 2.15
CA LEU A 154 6.89 -8.02 3.21
C LEU A 154 6.18 -8.04 4.56
N GLY A 155 5.33 -7.05 4.83
CA GLY A 155 4.56 -6.99 6.06
C GLY A 155 4.05 -5.60 6.42
N VAL A 156 3.60 -5.48 7.66
CA VAL A 156 3.14 -4.26 8.32
C VAL A 156 3.98 -4.02 9.56
N LEU A 157 4.53 -2.82 9.70
CA LEU A 157 5.19 -2.35 10.92
C LEU A 157 4.22 -1.47 11.73
N GLY A 158 3.83 -1.93 12.91
CA GLY A 158 3.10 -1.18 13.93
C GLY A 158 4.04 -0.56 14.97
N ILE A 159 3.50 0.29 15.84
CA ILE A 159 4.26 0.92 16.94
C ILE A 159 3.76 0.37 18.26
N ASP A 160 4.58 -0.47 18.90
CA ASP A 160 4.27 -1.01 20.22
C ASP A 160 4.18 0.09 21.29
N GLY A 161 3.27 -0.12 22.24
CA GLY A 161 2.87 0.88 23.23
C GLY A 161 1.82 1.88 22.70
N SER A 162 1.46 1.85 21.41
CA SER A 162 0.34 2.66 20.91
C SER A 162 -1.01 2.03 21.25
N PRO A 163 -2.01 2.81 21.71
CA PRO A 163 -3.38 2.32 21.90
C PRO A 163 -4.05 1.89 20.59
N SER A 164 -3.55 2.35 19.44
CA SER A 164 -4.10 2.05 18.12
C SER A 164 -3.25 1.09 17.30
N CYS A 165 -1.95 1.38 17.17
CA CYS A 165 -1.02 0.69 16.29
C CYS A 165 -0.10 -0.32 17.00
N GLY A 166 -0.30 -0.58 18.29
CA GLY A 166 0.45 -1.62 19.02
C GLY A 166 0.18 -3.01 18.47
N VAL A 167 1.20 -3.86 18.41
CA VAL A 167 1.10 -5.21 17.82
C VAL A 167 1.23 -6.26 18.92
N ASP A 168 2.34 -6.23 19.64
CA ASP A 168 2.63 -7.15 20.73
C ASP A 168 2.42 -6.49 22.09
N LEU A 169 2.57 -5.17 22.15
CA LEU A 169 2.32 -4.34 23.32
C LEU A 169 1.38 -3.17 22.97
N THR A 170 0.36 -2.94 23.80
CA THR A 170 -0.60 -1.84 23.67
C THR A 170 -0.69 -1.04 24.97
N TYR A 171 -1.30 0.15 24.91
CA TYR A 171 -1.53 0.98 26.09
C TYR A 171 -3.03 1.19 26.32
N TYR A 172 -3.51 0.79 27.50
CA TYR A 172 -4.80 1.21 28.02
C TYR A 172 -4.80 1.11 29.54
N LYS A 173 -4.74 2.27 30.22
CA LYS A 173 -4.57 2.39 31.68
C LYS A 173 -3.29 1.68 32.17
N GLY A 174 -2.23 1.77 31.37
CA GLY A 174 -0.97 1.05 31.54
C GLY A 174 -0.60 0.26 30.28
N GLU A 175 0.70 -0.02 30.14
CA GLU A 175 1.20 -0.93 29.11
C GLU A 175 0.78 -2.36 29.42
N LYS A 176 0.37 -3.09 28.40
CA LYS A 176 -0.03 -4.49 28.52
C LYS A 176 0.20 -5.24 27.21
N PRO A 177 0.46 -6.55 27.27
CA PRO A 177 0.51 -7.38 26.07
C PRO A 177 -0.80 -7.30 25.29
N GLY A 178 -0.69 -7.25 23.96
CA GLY A 178 -1.83 -7.27 23.05
C GLY A 178 -1.77 -6.19 21.97
N LYS A 179 -2.80 -6.21 21.11
CA LYS A 179 -2.91 -5.30 19.97
C LYS A 179 -3.61 -3.99 20.35
N GLY A 180 -3.22 -2.92 19.66
CA GLY A 180 -4.00 -1.69 19.63
C GLY A 180 -5.26 -1.84 18.79
N ALA A 181 -6.21 -0.91 18.98
CA ALA A 181 -7.54 -0.97 18.39
C ALA A 181 -7.53 -1.12 16.85
N PHE A 182 -6.59 -0.49 16.16
CA PHE A 182 -6.48 -0.61 14.70
C PHE A 182 -5.85 -1.94 14.28
N MET A 183 -4.82 -2.42 15.00
CA MET A 183 -4.17 -3.69 14.69
C MET A 183 -5.10 -4.88 14.92
N GLU A 184 -6.03 -4.81 15.87
CA GLU A 184 -7.14 -5.77 16.01
C GLU A 184 -7.97 -5.85 14.71
N GLU A 185 -8.45 -4.71 14.21
CA GLU A 185 -9.29 -4.65 13.01
C GLU A 185 -8.51 -5.02 11.73
N LEU A 186 -7.24 -4.61 11.64
CA LEU A 186 -6.39 -4.92 10.49
C LEU A 186 -6.06 -6.42 10.40
N THR A 187 -5.69 -7.05 11.51
CA THR A 187 -5.39 -8.49 11.52
C THR A 187 -6.65 -9.32 11.27
N ALA A 188 -7.79 -8.95 11.85
CA ALA A 188 -9.08 -9.57 11.52
C ALA A 188 -9.42 -9.43 10.03
N ALA A 189 -9.16 -8.25 9.43
CA ALA A 189 -9.40 -8.01 8.02
C ALA A 189 -8.47 -8.86 7.13
N PHE A 190 -7.20 -9.04 7.49
CA PHE A 190 -6.30 -9.95 6.78
C PHE A 190 -6.77 -11.40 6.86
N THR A 191 -7.14 -11.89 8.05
CA THR A 191 -7.69 -13.24 8.23
C THR A 191 -8.95 -13.45 7.39
N ALA A 192 -9.92 -12.53 7.46
CA ALA A 192 -11.15 -12.61 6.67
C ALA A 192 -10.89 -12.55 5.15
N ALA A 193 -9.80 -11.90 4.74
CA ALA A 193 -9.39 -11.79 3.36
C ALA A 193 -8.57 -13.00 2.84
N GLY A 194 -8.23 -13.96 3.71
CA GLY A 194 -7.34 -15.08 3.39
C GLY A 194 -5.90 -14.62 3.11
N LEU A 195 -5.49 -13.50 3.70
CA LEU A 195 -4.15 -12.92 3.50
C LEU A 195 -3.25 -13.26 4.69
N ASP A 196 -2.19 -14.00 4.41
CA ASP A 196 -1.10 -14.19 5.37
C ASP A 196 -0.08 -13.05 5.19
N VAL A 197 -0.20 -11.98 5.98
CA VAL A 197 0.70 -10.82 5.95
C VAL A 197 1.30 -10.66 7.34
N PRO A 198 2.63 -10.71 7.50
CA PRO A 198 3.28 -10.46 8.78
C PRO A 198 2.93 -9.07 9.32
N VAL A 199 2.49 -9.01 10.57
CA VAL A 199 2.34 -7.75 11.32
C VAL A 199 3.32 -7.81 12.48
N ARG A 200 4.13 -6.77 12.63
CA ARG A 200 5.24 -6.74 13.59
C ARG A 200 5.27 -5.42 14.34
N GLY A 201 5.45 -5.49 15.65
CA GLY A 201 5.64 -4.32 16.50
C GLY A 201 7.08 -3.81 16.43
N VAL A 202 7.24 -2.48 16.36
CA VAL A 202 8.53 -1.82 16.59
C VAL A 202 8.37 -0.74 17.64
N MET A 203 9.48 -0.33 18.26
CA MET A 203 9.49 0.73 19.26
C MET A 203 10.42 1.86 18.83
N ASP A 204 10.00 3.11 19.04
CA ASP A 204 10.82 4.28 18.68
C ASP A 204 12.18 4.28 19.39
N ALA A 205 12.21 3.81 20.64
CA ALA A 205 13.40 3.74 21.48
C ALA A 205 14.38 2.62 21.07
N LYS A 206 13.97 1.70 20.19
CA LYS A 206 14.72 0.50 19.80
C LYS A 206 14.78 0.34 18.28
N PRO A 207 15.26 1.36 17.54
CA PRO A 207 15.22 1.32 16.08
C PRO A 207 16.11 0.22 15.47
N ASP A 208 17.11 -0.27 16.22
CA ASP A 208 18.01 -1.36 15.80
C ASP A 208 17.28 -2.71 15.73
N GLU A 209 16.36 -2.96 16.67
CA GLU A 209 15.49 -4.14 16.65
C GLU A 209 14.57 -4.12 15.42
N ALA A 210 14.10 -2.92 15.03
CA ALA A 210 13.30 -2.76 13.82
C ALA A 210 14.08 -3.09 12.54
N GLU A 211 15.38 -2.76 12.45
CA GLU A 211 16.20 -3.12 11.30
C GLU A 211 16.42 -4.62 11.18
N ALA A 212 16.69 -5.30 12.29
CA ALA A 212 16.87 -6.75 12.33
C ALA A 212 15.59 -7.46 11.82
N LEU A 213 14.44 -6.98 12.28
CA LEU A 213 13.14 -7.49 11.85
C LEU A 213 12.87 -7.23 10.36
N ILE A 214 13.20 -6.06 9.84
CA ILE A 214 13.09 -5.76 8.41
C ILE A 214 14.00 -6.67 7.59
N ALA A 215 15.21 -6.97 8.10
CA ALA A 215 16.13 -7.88 7.45
C ALA A 215 15.54 -9.30 7.36
N GLU A 216 15.00 -9.82 8.47
CA GLU A 216 14.30 -11.11 8.52
C GLU A 216 13.19 -11.19 7.47
N LEU A 217 12.27 -10.22 7.46
CA LEU A 217 11.13 -10.21 6.53
C LEU A 217 11.54 -10.06 5.05
N ASP A 218 12.69 -9.47 4.74
CA ASP A 218 13.17 -9.33 3.36
C ASP A 218 13.78 -10.63 2.82
N HIS A 219 14.27 -11.50 3.70
CA HIS A 219 14.89 -12.78 3.36
C HIS A 219 13.88 -13.90 3.03
N ASP A 220 12.66 -13.84 3.56
CA ASP A 220 11.57 -14.82 3.37
C ASP A 220 10.84 -14.72 2.02
#